data_AF-A0A920GAQ1-F1
#
_entry.id   AF-A0A920GAQ1-F1
#
_cell.length_a   1.000
_cell.length_b   1.000
_cell.length_c   1.000
_cell.angle_alpha   90.00
_cell.angle_beta   90.00
_cell.angle_gamma   90.00
#
_symmetry.space_group_name_H-M   'P 1'
#
loop_
_entity.id
_entity.type
_entity.pdbx_description
1 polymer ?
#
loop_
_entity_poly.entity_id
_entity_poly.type
_entity_poly.pdbx_seq_one_letter_code
_entity_poly.pdbx_strand_id
1 'polypeptide(L)'
;MLFMLTPEIKTNLILKEIGIKRYSLRSSNDQSQKKSLHFYKKGHILALLDKPYENFVREQQDLLIAIFSSTKIDNGEEVFKTIRYSSNNDLSSEFEEMSDLKMIIIFGNISCDFDFKDEHIIAPKLSLLLANKDSKKELWLQIKQKLNI
;
A
#
# COMPACT_ATOMS: atom_id res chain seq x y z
N MET A 1 8.28 -4.65 -57.20
CA MET A 1 7.67 -5.09 -55.93
C MET A 1 6.76 -3.97 -55.46
N LEU A 2 5.44 -4.12 -55.56
CA LEU A 2 4.48 -3.08 -55.16
C LEU A 2 4.35 -3.11 -53.63
N PHE A 3 4.75 -2.04 -52.94
CA PHE A 3 4.51 -1.90 -51.51
C PHE A 3 3.04 -1.51 -51.30
N MET A 4 2.21 -2.47 -50.86
CA MET A 4 0.87 -2.15 -50.36
C MET A 4 1.01 -1.50 -48.99
N LEU A 5 0.65 -0.22 -48.90
CA LEU A 5 0.59 0.49 -47.62
C LEU A 5 -0.58 -0.09 -46.80
N THR A 6 -0.31 -0.46 -45.55
CA THR A 6 -1.35 -0.90 -44.63
C THR A 6 -2.37 0.23 -44.40
N PRO A 7 -3.63 -0.10 -44.08
CA PRO A 7 -4.66 0.90 -43.79
C PRO A 7 -4.21 1.93 -42.75
N GLU A 8 -3.46 1.50 -41.73
CA GLU A 8 -2.87 2.37 -40.71
C GLU A 8 -1.87 3.38 -41.29
N ILE A 9 -0.99 2.95 -42.19
CA ILE A 9 -0.02 3.85 -42.83
C ILE A 9 -0.74 4.85 -43.75
N LYS A 10 -1.79 4.41 -44.47
CA LYS A 10 -2.60 5.29 -45.31
C LYS A 10 -3.33 6.36 -44.48
N THR A 11 -3.97 5.97 -43.38
CA THR A 11 -4.64 6.91 -42.48
C THR A 11 -3.64 7.90 -41.88
N ASN A 12 -2.45 7.44 -41.49
CA ASN A 12 -1.38 8.30 -40.96
C ASN A 12 -0.85 9.32 -41.98
N LEU A 13 -0.80 8.96 -43.28
CA LEU A 13 -0.44 9.87 -44.36
C LEU A 13 -1.53 10.92 -44.58
N ILE A 14 -2.80 10.51 -44.64
CA ILE A 14 -3.94 11.42 -44.81
C ILE A 14 -3.98 12.46 -43.69
N LEU A 15 -3.86 12.02 -42.43
CA LEU A 15 -3.88 12.91 -41.25
C LEU A 15 -2.71 13.90 -41.25
N LYS A 16 -1.56 13.51 -41.80
CA LYS A 16 -0.40 14.40 -41.98
C LYS A 16 -0.67 15.49 -43.01
N GLU A 17 -1.26 15.13 -44.15
CA GLU A 17 -1.56 16.05 -45.25
C GLU A 17 -2.54 17.15 -44.82
N ILE A 18 -3.51 16.83 -43.95
CA ILE A 18 -4.50 17.81 -43.46
C ILE A 18 -4.04 18.62 -42.23
N GLY A 19 -2.75 18.58 -41.89
CA GLY A 19 -2.16 19.47 -40.87
C GLY A 19 -2.51 19.14 -39.42
N ILE A 20 -3.10 17.97 -39.15
CA ILE A 20 -3.40 17.55 -37.77
C ILE A 20 -2.10 17.11 -37.08
N LYS A 21 -1.71 17.84 -36.03
CA LYS A 21 -0.60 17.45 -35.16
C LYS A 21 -0.92 16.10 -34.52
N ARG A 22 -0.04 15.12 -34.77
CA ARG A 22 -0.18 13.77 -34.24
C ARG A 22 0.11 13.76 -32.75
N TYR A 23 -0.67 13.01 -31.97
CA TYR A 23 -0.16 12.46 -30.72
C TYR A 23 0.73 11.28 -31.10
N SER A 24 1.99 11.27 -30.67
CA SER A 24 2.82 10.07 -30.76
C SER A 24 2.08 8.94 -30.06
N LEU A 25 1.98 7.76 -30.69
CA LEU A 25 1.60 6.55 -29.96
C LEU A 25 2.54 6.49 -28.74
N ARG A 26 2.00 6.58 -27.52
CA ARG A 26 2.83 6.43 -26.33
C ARG A 26 3.57 5.12 -26.52
N SER A 27 4.91 5.17 -26.49
CA SER A 27 5.69 3.97 -26.20
C SER A 27 4.99 3.32 -25.02
N SER A 28 4.50 2.09 -25.21
CA SER A 28 3.79 1.31 -24.18
C SER A 28 4.40 1.68 -22.86
N ASN A 29 3.63 2.37 -22.02
CA ASN A 29 4.13 2.92 -20.76
C ASN A 29 5.05 1.85 -20.19
N ASP A 30 6.32 2.19 -19.99
CA ASP A 30 7.24 1.42 -19.15
C ASP A 30 6.73 1.61 -17.71
N GLN A 31 5.49 1.19 -17.47
CA GLN A 31 4.90 0.95 -16.19
C GLN A 31 5.53 -0.37 -15.76
N SER A 32 6.80 -0.30 -15.33
CA SER A 32 7.15 -1.07 -14.14
C SER A 32 5.97 -0.87 -13.20
N GLN A 33 5.16 -1.90 -12.95
CA GLN A 33 3.90 -1.77 -12.22
C GLN A 33 4.23 -1.17 -10.86
N LYS A 34 4.08 0.15 -10.72
CA LYS A 34 4.45 0.86 -9.49
C LYS A 34 3.40 0.46 -8.48
N LYS A 35 3.77 -0.48 -7.61
CA LYS A 35 2.96 -0.90 -6.48
C LYS A 35 2.91 0.26 -5.49
N SER A 36 1.84 0.31 -4.71
CA SER A 36 1.70 1.26 -3.62
C SER A 36 1.52 0.53 -2.30
N LEU A 37 2.29 0.93 -1.30
CA LEU A 37 2.14 0.48 0.07
C LEU A 37 1.64 1.64 0.92
N HIS A 38 0.56 1.42 1.65
CA HIS A 38 0.01 2.41 2.58
C HIS A 38 0.30 1.94 3.99
N PHE A 39 0.84 2.83 4.82
CA PHE A 39 1.07 2.49 6.21
C PHE A 39 0.68 3.63 7.15
N TYR A 40 0.41 3.24 8.38
CA TYR A 40 0.25 4.10 9.54
C TYR A 40 1.18 3.59 10.63
N LYS A 41 2.02 4.47 11.19
CA LYS A 41 2.98 4.17 12.24
C LYS A 41 2.71 5.10 13.40
N LYS A 42 2.77 4.57 14.62
CA LYS A 42 2.81 5.39 15.83
C LYS A 42 3.66 4.68 16.88
N GLY A 43 4.67 5.39 17.38
CA GLY A 43 5.68 4.80 18.26
C GLY A 43 6.39 3.61 17.59
N HIS A 44 6.36 2.46 18.26
CA HIS A 44 7.02 1.23 17.81
C HIS A 44 6.10 0.27 17.03
N ILE A 45 4.93 0.73 16.62
CA ILE A 45 3.94 -0.09 15.90
C ILE A 45 3.74 0.46 14.49
N LEU A 46 3.72 -0.46 13.52
CA LEU A 46 3.38 -0.20 12.13
C LEU A 46 2.12 -0.97 11.74
N ALA A 47 1.20 -0.31 11.06
CA ALA A 47 0.05 -0.92 10.40
C ALA A 47 0.17 -0.75 8.89
N LEU A 48 0.08 -1.84 8.15
CA LEU A 48 -0.10 -1.82 6.70
C LEU A 48 -1.59 -1.80 6.39
N LEU A 49 -1.98 -0.92 5.46
CA LEU A 49 -3.36 -0.62 5.13
C LEU A 49 -3.65 -0.88 3.64
N ASP A 50 -4.90 -1.25 3.33
CA ASP A 50 -5.35 -1.53 1.97
C ASP A 50 -5.64 -0.25 1.14
N LYS A 51 -5.59 0.91 1.78
CA LYS A 51 -5.73 2.24 1.18
C LYS A 51 -5.03 3.28 2.08
N PRO A 52 -4.81 4.53 1.60
CA PRO A 52 -4.26 5.61 2.43
C PRO A 52 -5.07 5.85 3.70
N TYR A 53 -4.39 6.20 4.80
CA TYR A 53 -5.02 6.45 6.11
C TYR A 53 -6.10 7.53 6.03
N GLU A 54 -5.88 8.58 5.23
CA GLU A 54 -6.84 9.68 5.07
C GLU A 54 -8.14 9.24 4.38
N ASN A 55 -8.14 8.11 3.69
CA ASN A 55 -9.30 7.59 2.96
C ASN A 55 -10.17 6.65 3.81
N PHE A 56 -9.84 6.44 5.09
CA PHE A 56 -10.70 5.72 6.04
C PHE A 56 -11.79 6.63 6.61
N VAL A 57 -12.95 6.06 6.93
CA VAL A 57 -13.98 6.79 7.68
C VAL A 57 -13.54 6.93 9.15
N ARG A 58 -14.13 7.89 9.88
CA ARG A 58 -13.72 8.20 11.26
C ARG A 58 -13.74 6.98 12.17
N GLU A 59 -14.78 6.16 12.09
CA GLU A 59 -14.90 4.96 12.93
C GLU A 59 -13.77 3.96 12.70
N GLN A 60 -13.24 3.89 11.47
CA GLN A 60 -12.12 3.03 11.12
C GLN A 60 -10.79 3.61 11.63
N GLN A 61 -10.64 4.94 11.55
CA GLN A 61 -9.48 5.66 12.09
C GLN A 61 -9.45 5.55 13.63
N ASP A 62 -10.58 5.78 14.29
CA ASP A 62 -10.73 5.66 15.74
C ASP A 62 -10.43 4.23 16.21
N LEU A 63 -10.87 3.21 15.46
CA LEU A 63 -10.54 1.82 15.76
C LEU A 63 -9.03 1.58 15.68
N LEU A 64 -8.36 2.07 14.63
CA LEU A 64 -6.91 1.92 14.48
C LEU A 64 -6.16 2.58 15.64
N ILE A 65 -6.54 3.82 15.98
CA ILE A 65 -5.96 4.56 17.11
C ILE A 65 -6.18 3.79 18.42
N ALA A 66 -7.39 3.29 18.67
CA ALA A 66 -7.71 2.54 19.88
C ALA A 66 -6.90 1.23 19.99
N ILE A 67 -6.70 0.53 18.88
CA ILE A 67 -5.83 -0.65 18.83
C ILE A 67 -4.41 -0.26 19.23
N PHE A 68 -3.85 0.79 18.64
CA PHE A 68 -2.48 1.22 18.93
C PHE A 68 -2.33 1.66 20.39
N SER A 69 -3.22 2.50 20.90
CA SER A 69 -3.17 2.97 22.29
C SER A 69 -3.39 1.86 23.32
N SER A 70 -4.09 0.78 22.96
CA SER A 70 -4.25 -0.38 23.86
C SER A 70 -2.94 -1.13 24.13
N THR A 71 -1.96 -1.01 23.24
CA THR A 71 -0.65 -1.69 23.38
C THR A 71 0.30 -1.03 24.38
N LYS A 72 0.07 0.25 24.72
CA LYS A 72 0.93 1.10 25.57
C LYS A 72 2.38 1.28 25.06
N ILE A 73 2.67 0.92 23.81
CA ILE A 73 3.96 1.16 23.14
C ILE A 73 3.83 2.12 21.94
N ASP A 74 2.70 2.82 21.84
CA ASP A 74 2.43 3.87 20.85
C ASP A 74 3.05 5.23 21.23
N ASN A 75 4.03 5.22 22.13
CA ASN A 75 4.78 6.40 22.54
C ASN A 75 5.71 6.84 21.40
N GLY A 76 5.29 7.84 20.64
CA GLY A 76 6.10 8.42 19.58
C GLY A 76 5.27 9.20 18.56
N GLU A 77 5.93 9.66 17.52
CA GLU A 77 5.28 10.39 16.44
C GLU A 77 4.34 9.50 15.64
N GLU A 78 3.20 10.09 15.26
CA GLU A 78 2.23 9.51 14.36
C GLU A 78 2.61 9.88 12.92
N VAL A 79 2.82 8.87 12.08
CA VAL A 79 3.23 9.02 10.69
C VAL A 79 2.37 8.11 9.82
N PHE A 80 1.75 8.66 8.80
CA PHE A 80 1.08 7.88 7.76
C PHE A 80 1.58 8.31 6.39
N LYS A 81 1.87 7.34 5.52
CA LYS A 81 2.45 7.61 4.21
C LYS A 81 2.03 6.55 3.20
N THR A 82 2.04 6.97 1.94
CA THR A 82 1.94 6.07 0.79
C THR A 82 3.29 6.01 0.08
N ILE A 83 3.90 4.83 0.05
CA ILE A 83 5.14 4.57 -0.67
C ILE A 83 4.77 4.03 -2.05
N ARG A 84 5.38 4.57 -3.10
CA ARG A 84 5.33 3.99 -4.45
C ARG A 84 6.64 3.29 -4.72
N TYR A 85 6.58 2.01 -5.02
CA TYR A 85 7.77 1.18 -5.19
C TYR A 85 7.69 0.33 -6.44
N SER A 86 8.86 0.01 -6.97
CA SER A 86 9.06 -0.88 -8.12
C SER A 86 9.92 -2.10 -7.77
N SER A 87 10.66 -2.02 -6.67
CA SER A 87 11.51 -3.11 -6.17
C SER A 87 11.51 -3.17 -4.63
N ASN A 88 11.99 -4.28 -4.07
CA ASN A 88 12.16 -4.42 -2.62
C ASN A 88 13.20 -3.47 -2.04
N ASN A 89 14.22 -3.07 -2.81
CA ASN A 89 15.22 -2.11 -2.35
C ASN A 89 14.61 -0.75 -2.02
N ASP A 90 13.58 -0.33 -2.78
CA ASP A 90 12.84 0.92 -2.53
C ASP A 90 12.11 0.88 -1.18
N LEU A 91 11.69 -0.32 -0.74
CA LEU A 91 11.04 -0.53 0.55
C LEU A 91 12.06 -0.67 1.69
N SER A 92 13.18 -1.35 1.45
CA SER A 92 14.23 -1.55 2.45
C SER A 92 14.74 -0.23 3.00
N SER A 93 15.04 0.76 2.16
CA SER A 93 15.52 2.06 2.63
C SER A 93 14.51 2.77 3.54
N GLU A 94 13.21 2.68 3.21
CA GLU A 94 12.17 3.32 4.01
C GLU A 94 11.94 2.58 5.34
N PHE A 95 12.03 1.25 5.36
CA PHE A 95 11.91 0.45 6.58
C PHE A 95 13.17 0.49 7.46
N GLU A 96 14.36 0.68 6.88
CA GLU A 96 15.60 0.90 7.63
C GLU A 96 15.54 2.21 8.44
N GLU A 97 14.92 3.26 7.90
CA GLU A 97 14.63 4.49 8.66
C GLU A 97 13.64 4.26 9.82
N MET A 98 12.93 3.13 9.84
CA MET A 98 11.98 2.75 10.89
C MET A 98 12.55 1.74 11.89
N SER A 99 13.87 1.72 12.11
CA SER A 99 14.65 0.68 12.82
C SER A 99 14.17 0.18 14.20
N ASP A 100 13.18 0.81 14.82
CA ASP A 100 12.66 0.48 16.16
C ASP A 100 11.24 -0.13 16.15
N LEU A 101 10.82 -0.79 15.07
CA LEU A 101 9.53 -1.48 15.04
C LEU A 101 9.54 -2.72 15.94
N LYS A 102 8.61 -2.77 16.90
CA LYS A 102 8.34 -3.94 17.76
C LYS A 102 7.16 -4.78 17.27
N MET A 103 6.30 -4.18 16.44
CA MET A 103 5.10 -4.85 15.95
C MET A 103 4.67 -4.30 14.60
N ILE A 104 4.31 -5.21 13.71
CA ILE A 104 3.72 -4.91 12.42
C ILE A 104 2.36 -5.61 12.35
N ILE A 105 1.32 -4.89 11.94
CA ILE A 105 -0.04 -5.42 11.75
C ILE A 105 -0.44 -5.18 10.30
N ILE A 106 -0.85 -6.23 9.59
CA ILE A 106 -1.29 -6.16 8.20
C ILE A 106 -2.81 -6.27 8.17
N PHE A 107 -3.51 -5.20 7.81
CA PHE A 107 -4.97 -5.19 7.75
C PHE A 107 -5.47 -5.53 6.34
N GLY A 108 -6.08 -6.71 6.19
CA GLY A 108 -6.57 -7.23 4.93
C GLY A 108 -5.51 -7.99 4.14
N ASN A 109 -5.74 -8.15 2.83
CA ASN A 109 -4.81 -8.83 1.93
C ASN A 109 -3.99 -7.80 1.17
N ILE A 110 -2.80 -7.49 1.71
CA ILE A 110 -1.86 -6.52 1.13
C ILE A 110 -0.70 -7.32 0.54
N SER A 111 -0.51 -7.23 -0.78
CA SER A 111 0.65 -7.82 -1.45
C SER A 111 1.87 -6.94 -1.22
N CYS A 112 2.64 -7.23 -0.17
CA CYS A 112 3.94 -6.62 0.08
C CYS A 112 5.01 -7.70 -0.14
N ASP A 113 5.97 -7.46 -1.03
CA ASP A 113 7.06 -8.40 -1.32
C ASP A 113 8.22 -8.22 -0.31
N PHE A 114 8.05 -7.37 0.70
CA PHE A 114 9.03 -7.13 1.75
C PHE A 114 8.95 -8.22 2.81
N ASP A 115 10.07 -8.88 3.06
CA ASP A 115 10.21 -9.92 4.06
C ASP A 115 10.34 -9.29 5.46
N PHE A 116 9.21 -9.12 6.12
CA PHE A 116 9.18 -8.80 7.54
C PHE A 116 9.52 -10.07 8.30
N LYS A 117 10.82 -10.29 8.62
CA LYS A 117 11.47 -11.41 9.32
C LYS A 117 10.66 -12.02 10.50
N ASP A 118 9.49 -12.59 10.19
CA ASP A 118 8.49 -13.27 11.02
C ASP A 118 7.74 -12.45 12.10
N GLU A 119 7.87 -11.13 12.15
CA GLU A 119 7.27 -10.30 13.23
C GLU A 119 5.98 -9.54 12.85
N HIS A 120 5.06 -10.17 12.12
CA HIS A 120 3.81 -9.52 11.74
C HIS A 120 2.54 -10.28 12.16
N ILE A 121 1.49 -9.52 12.44
CA ILE A 121 0.13 -10.02 12.71
C ILE A 121 -0.72 -9.76 11.47
N ILE A 122 -1.39 -10.79 10.96
CA ILE A 122 -2.36 -10.63 9.86
C ILE A 122 -3.75 -10.48 10.44
N ALA A 123 -4.38 -9.35 10.18
CA ALA A 123 -5.72 -9.01 10.67
C ALA A 123 -6.70 -8.83 9.50
N PRO A 124 -8.01 -9.04 9.71
CA PRO A 124 -9.02 -8.66 8.72
C PRO A 124 -8.98 -7.16 8.43
N LYS A 125 -9.60 -6.73 7.33
CA LYS A 125 -9.76 -5.30 7.02
C LYS A 125 -10.45 -4.57 8.18
N LEU A 126 -10.11 -3.29 8.39
CA LEU A 126 -10.71 -2.46 9.45
C LEU A 126 -12.25 -2.41 9.36
N SER A 127 -12.81 -2.43 8.15
CA SER A 127 -14.27 -2.50 7.95
C SER A 127 -14.90 -3.78 8.52
N LEU A 128 -14.25 -4.93 8.32
CA LEU A 128 -14.70 -6.21 8.85
C LEU A 128 -14.47 -6.31 10.35
N LEU A 129 -13.34 -5.81 10.84
CA LEU A 129 -13.06 -5.73 12.26
C LEU A 129 -14.12 -4.91 12.99
N LEU A 130 -14.55 -3.76 12.45
CA LEU A 130 -15.62 -2.96 13.07
C LEU A 130 -16.90 -3.75 13.28
N ALA A 131 -17.30 -4.54 12.28
CA ALA A 131 -18.54 -5.31 12.28
C ALA A 131 -18.48 -6.60 13.11
N ASN A 132 -17.29 -7.21 13.28
CA ASN A 132 -17.13 -8.51 13.93
C ASN A 132 -16.39 -8.41 15.27
N LYS A 133 -17.12 -8.67 16.37
CA LYS A 133 -16.58 -8.65 17.74
C LYS A 133 -15.54 -9.76 17.99
N ASP A 134 -15.74 -10.94 17.41
CA ASP A 134 -14.84 -12.08 17.61
C ASP A 134 -13.49 -11.82 16.94
N SER A 135 -13.49 -11.22 15.75
CA SER A 135 -12.25 -10.82 15.07
C SER A 135 -11.44 -9.79 15.87
N LYS A 136 -12.09 -8.85 16.58
CA LYS A 136 -11.40 -7.91 17.48
C LYS A 136 -10.76 -8.65 18.66
N LYS A 137 -11.47 -9.61 19.25
CA LYS A 137 -10.98 -10.41 20.38
C LYS A 137 -9.77 -11.24 19.98
N GLU A 138 -9.82 -11.86 18.81
CA GLU A 138 -8.72 -12.64 18.25
C GLU A 138 -7.48 -11.76 17.99
N LEU A 139 -7.65 -10.61 17.34
CA LEU A 139 -6.58 -9.65 17.14
C LEU A 139 -5.94 -9.23 18.47
N TRP A 140 -6.77 -8.96 19.49
CA TRP A 140 -6.26 -8.59 20.81
C TRP A 140 -5.46 -9.70 21.48
N LEU A 141 -5.86 -10.97 21.33
CA LEU A 141 -5.09 -12.10 21.85
C LEU A 141 -3.71 -12.20 21.18
N GLN A 142 -3.64 -12.03 19.87
CA GLN A 142 -2.38 -12.05 19.13
C GLN A 142 -1.45 -10.89 19.51
N ILE A 143 -2.01 -9.69 19.67
CA ILE A 143 -1.26 -8.52 20.16
C ILE A 143 -0.67 -8.80 21.54
N LYS A 144 -1.48 -9.36 22.46
CA LYS A 144 -1.03 -9.67 23.82
C LYS A 144 0.08 -10.72 23.85
N GLN A 145 -0.07 -11.80 23.08
CA GLN A 145 0.96 -12.84 22.95
C GLN A 145 2.27 -12.25 22.43
N LYS A 146 2.20 -11.39 21.41
CA LYS A 146 3.39 -10.81 20.77
C LYS A 146 4.10 -9.76 21.64
N LEU A 147 3.35 -9.01 22.44
CA LEU A 147 3.92 -8.02 23.37
C LEU A 147 4.20 -8.58 24.78
N ASN A 148 3.79 -9.83 25.04
CA ASN A 148 3.87 -10.47 26.35
C ASN A 148 3.19 -9.63 27.47
N ILE A 149 1.95 -9.19 27.21
CA ILE A 149 1.11 -8.35 28.10
C ILE A 149 -0.25 -8.99 28.44
#